data_AF-A0A7S6RXA7-F1
#
_entry.id   AF-A0A7S6RXA7-F1
#
_cell.length_a   1.000
_cell.length_b   1.000
_cell.length_c   1.000
_cell.angle_alpha   90.00
_cell.angle_beta   90.00
_cell.angle_gamma   90.00
#
_symmetry.space_group_name_H-M   'P 1'
#
loop_
_entity.id
_entity.type
_entity.pdbx_description
1 polymer ?
#
loop_
_entity_poly.entity_id
_entity_poly.type
_entity_poly.pdbx_seq_one_letter_code
_entity_poly.pdbx_strand_id
1 'polypeptide(L)'
;MPALMSTVNDISIGTPALPELAEFGFPLKVVVHIDCLSCTTRPLEPIRDLFRRNDILNVVASEDYDVYTSFAAENPTSKVLFSTPAFAKRVNAAFGPRVYVYDANGRLQYLQRVPSDVGTVLDESNR
;
A
#
# COMPACT_ATOMS: atom_id res chain seq x y z
N MET A 1 16.01 -24.92 20.99
CA MET A 1 15.34 -24.77 19.69
C MET A 1 14.69 -23.39 19.67
N PRO A 2 15.11 -22.44 18.83
CA PRO A 2 14.39 -21.18 18.74
C PRO A 2 13.06 -21.44 18.02
N ALA A 3 11.97 -20.92 18.60
CA ALA A 3 10.64 -21.00 18.01
C ALA A 3 10.67 -20.37 16.61
N LEU A 4 10.19 -21.10 15.61
CA LEU A 4 9.82 -20.51 14.34
C LEU A 4 8.74 -19.46 14.63
N MET A 5 9.15 -18.19 14.72
CA MET A 5 8.21 -17.09 14.54
C MET A 5 7.78 -17.13 13.08
N SER A 6 6.71 -17.87 12.81
CA SER A 6 5.97 -17.78 11.55
C SER A 6 5.33 -16.41 11.53
N THR A 7 6.08 -15.38 11.12
CA THR A 7 5.61 -13.99 10.94
C THR A 7 4.87 -13.83 9.61
N VAL A 8 4.07 -14.81 9.24
CA VAL A 8 2.98 -14.57 8.29
C VAL A 8 1.83 -14.05 9.16
N ASN A 9 1.78 -12.73 9.35
CA ASN A 9 0.56 -12.12 9.84
C ASN A 9 -0.52 -12.44 8.80
N ASP A 10 -1.43 -13.36 9.12
CA ASP A 10 -2.65 -13.57 8.34
C ASP A 10 -3.49 -12.29 8.44
N ILE A 11 -3.20 -11.32 7.57
CA ILE A 11 -3.98 -10.10 7.46
C ILE A 11 -5.37 -10.49 6.97
N SER A 12 -6.36 -10.24 7.82
CA SER A 12 -7.77 -10.54 7.57
C SER A 12 -8.63 -9.33 7.91
N ILE A 13 -9.89 -9.36 7.48
CA ILE A 13 -10.82 -8.30 7.83
C ILE A 13 -10.96 -8.23 9.34
N GLY A 14 -10.87 -7.03 9.90
CA GLY A 14 -10.86 -6.75 11.33
C GLY A 14 -9.47 -6.69 11.97
N THR A 15 -8.41 -7.09 11.25
CA THR A 15 -7.02 -6.96 11.74
C THR A 15 -6.70 -5.47 11.97
N PRO A 16 -6.11 -5.10 13.13
CA PRO A 16 -5.69 -3.72 13.37
C PRO A 16 -4.56 -3.31 12.40
N ALA A 17 -4.54 -2.04 12.02
CA ALA A 17 -3.47 -1.45 11.24
C ALA A 17 -2.12 -1.59 11.94
N LEU A 18 -1.05 -1.65 11.15
CA LEU A 18 0.30 -1.60 11.69
C LEU A 18 0.55 -0.23 12.36
N PRO A 19 1.33 -0.17 13.45
CA PRO A 19 1.58 1.08 14.18
C PRO A 19 2.08 2.23 13.31
N GLU A 20 2.92 1.93 12.31
CA GLU A 20 3.47 2.91 11.37
C GLU A 20 2.40 3.62 10.53
N LEU A 21 1.22 3.02 10.37
CA LEU A 21 0.10 3.63 9.65
C LEU A 21 -0.74 4.55 10.55
N ALA A 22 -0.65 4.39 11.87
CA ALA A 22 -1.47 5.17 12.82
C ALA A 22 -1.10 6.66 12.82
N GLU A 23 0.14 7.01 12.46
CA GLU A 23 0.62 8.40 12.36
C GLU A 23 -0.14 9.21 11.29
N PHE A 24 -0.78 8.54 10.33
CA PHE A 24 -1.51 9.18 9.23
C PHE A 24 -3.00 9.43 9.54
N GLY A 25 -3.50 8.92 10.67
CA GLY A 25 -4.89 9.04 11.08
C GLY A 25 -5.85 8.10 10.32
N PHE A 26 -7.00 7.82 10.94
CA PHE A 26 -8.04 6.93 10.41
C PHE A 26 -9.37 7.70 10.22
N PRO A 27 -10.24 7.32 9.27
CA PRO A 27 -10.12 6.20 8.32
C PRO A 27 -9.03 6.42 7.27
N LEU A 28 -8.46 5.32 6.74
CA LEU A 28 -7.28 5.38 5.90
C LEU A 28 -7.34 4.38 4.74
N LYS A 29 -7.08 4.85 3.53
CA LYS A 29 -6.84 4.00 2.36
C LYS A 29 -5.35 3.92 2.11
N VAL A 30 -4.83 2.71 1.99
CA VAL A 30 -3.40 2.45 1.83
C VAL A 30 -3.19 1.68 0.54
N VAL A 31 -2.31 2.20 -0.30
CA VAL A 31 -1.83 1.48 -1.48
C VAL A 31 -0.38 1.10 -1.26
N VAL A 32 -0.11 -0.20 -1.22
CA VAL A 32 1.23 -0.74 -1.01
C VAL A 32 1.85 -1.08 -2.36
N HIS A 33 2.92 -0.37 -2.69
CA HIS A 33 3.69 -0.50 -3.92
C HIS A 33 4.90 -1.37 -3.69
N ILE A 34 4.99 -2.49 -4.41
CA ILE A 34 6.08 -3.47 -4.28
C ILE A 34 6.68 -3.87 -5.63
N ASP A 35 6.17 -3.25 -6.71
CA ASP A 35 6.58 -3.62 -8.06
C ASP A 35 7.94 -3.03 -8.40
N CYS A 36 8.74 -3.81 -9.13
CA CYS A 36 9.89 -3.31 -9.88
C CYS A 36 9.38 -2.56 -11.12
N LEU A 37 9.32 -1.23 -11.03
CA LEU A 37 8.94 -0.33 -12.12
C LEU A 37 10.00 -0.25 -13.22
N SER A 38 11.27 -0.51 -12.92
CA SER A 38 12.34 -0.56 -13.90
C SER A 38 12.32 -1.85 -14.72
N CYS A 39 11.79 -2.94 -14.15
CA CYS A 39 11.68 -4.26 -14.79
C CYS A 39 10.38 -4.45 -15.59
N THR A 40 9.36 -3.61 -15.37
CA THR A 40 8.02 -3.84 -15.91
C THR A 40 7.87 -3.28 -17.31
N THR A 41 7.12 -3.99 -18.16
CA THR A 41 6.67 -3.49 -19.46
C THR A 41 5.31 -2.79 -19.35
N ARG A 42 4.70 -2.76 -18.17
CA ARG A 42 3.41 -2.13 -17.94
C ARG A 42 3.54 -0.60 -17.95
N PRO A 43 2.52 0.12 -18.44
CA PRO A 43 2.49 1.58 -18.32
C PRO A 43 2.63 2.01 -16.86
N LEU A 44 3.46 3.02 -16.61
CA LEU A 44 3.68 3.58 -15.27
C LEU A 44 2.63 4.63 -14.89
N GLU A 45 1.93 5.21 -15.87
CA GLU A 45 0.97 6.29 -15.63
C GLU A 45 -0.14 5.93 -14.60
N PRO A 46 -0.73 4.71 -14.60
CA PRO A 46 -1.69 4.33 -13.57
C PRO A 46 -1.11 4.35 -12.15
N ILE A 47 0.18 4.04 -11.99
CA ILE A 47 0.86 4.09 -10.70
C ILE A 47 1.12 5.55 -10.33
N ARG A 48 1.57 6.36 -11.29
CA ARG A 48 1.80 7.80 -11.13
C ARG A 48 0.51 8.53 -10.73
N ASP A 49 -0.64 8.15 -11.27
CA ASP A 49 -1.95 8.72 -10.91
C ASP A 49 -2.30 8.51 -9.44
N LEU A 50 -1.85 7.41 -8.82
CA LEU A 50 -2.03 7.18 -7.38
C LEU A 50 -1.26 8.19 -6.54
N PHE A 51 -0.12 8.69 -7.03
CA PHE A 51 0.63 9.74 -6.34
C PHE A 51 -0.03 11.12 -6.46
N ARG A 52 -0.95 11.32 -7.41
CA ARG A 52 -1.76 12.55 -7.55
C ARG A 52 -2.92 12.60 -6.55
N ARG A 53 -3.33 11.45 -6.00
CA ARG A 53 -4.44 11.33 -5.04
C ARG A 53 -4.00 11.71 -3.62
N ASN A 54 -4.81 12.51 -2.93
CA ASN A 54 -4.59 12.95 -1.54
C ASN A 54 -5.46 12.20 -0.50
N ASP A 55 -6.41 11.39 -0.99
CA ASP A 55 -7.31 10.56 -0.20
C ASP A 55 -6.71 9.19 0.15
N ILE A 56 -5.53 8.88 -0.38
CA ILE A 56 -4.80 7.63 -0.14
C ILE A 56 -3.41 7.89 0.44
N LEU A 57 -2.89 6.90 1.16
CA LEU A 57 -1.50 6.80 1.56
C LEU A 57 -0.78 5.81 0.65
N ASN A 58 0.23 6.29 -0.08
CA ASN A 58 1.10 5.46 -0.89
C ASN A 58 2.24 4.91 -0.02
N VAL A 59 2.24 3.61 0.24
CA VAL A 59 3.34 2.94 0.95
C VAL A 59 4.29 2.32 -0.07
N VAL A 60 5.51 2.81 -0.14
CA VAL A 60 6.53 2.32 -1.08
C VAL A 60 7.39 1.30 -0.35
N ALA A 61 7.24 0.03 -0.70
CA ALA A 61 8.01 -1.10 -0.17
C ALA A 61 8.71 -1.87 -1.31
N SER A 62 9.15 -1.14 -2.35
CA SER A 62 9.84 -1.65 -3.53
C SER A 62 11.34 -1.32 -3.49
N GLU A 63 12.14 -2.09 -4.24
CA GLU A 63 13.56 -1.83 -4.46
C GLU A 63 13.81 -0.66 -5.45
N ASP A 64 12.84 -0.33 -6.32
CA ASP A 64 12.92 0.83 -7.23
C ASP A 64 12.56 2.15 -6.54
N TYR A 65 13.18 2.38 -5.38
CA TYR A 65 12.94 3.54 -4.51
C TYR A 65 13.01 4.87 -5.26
N ASP A 66 14.00 5.04 -6.13
CA ASP A 66 14.26 6.29 -6.84
C ASP A 66 13.12 6.67 -7.80
N VAL A 67 12.52 5.67 -8.47
CA VAL A 67 11.40 5.91 -9.40
C VAL A 67 10.18 6.40 -8.63
N TYR A 68 9.80 5.73 -7.54
CA TYR A 68 8.68 6.18 -6.70
C TYR A 68 8.94 7.53 -6.03
N THR A 69 10.18 7.80 -5.65
CA THR A 69 10.58 9.10 -5.10
C THR A 69 10.37 10.21 -6.14
N SER A 70 10.66 9.94 -7.42
CA SER A 70 10.38 10.91 -8.49
C SER A 70 8.88 11.23 -8.61
N PHE A 71 8.00 10.22 -8.52
CA PHE A 71 6.55 10.44 -8.58
C PHE A 71 6.02 11.26 -7.39
N ALA A 72 6.57 11.02 -6.20
CA ALA A 72 6.26 11.80 -5.00
C ALA A 72 6.76 13.25 -5.14
N ALA A 73 7.97 13.46 -5.67
CA ALA A 73 8.54 14.79 -5.86
C ALA A 73 7.74 15.64 -6.87
N GLU A 74 7.19 15.01 -7.90
CA GLU A 74 6.28 15.65 -8.86
C GLU A 74 4.93 16.04 -8.26
N ASN A 75 4.54 15.42 -7.14
CA ASN A 75 3.24 15.61 -6.50
C ASN A 75 3.41 15.88 -4.99
N PRO A 76 3.82 17.10 -4.57
CA PRO A 76 4.16 17.40 -3.17
C PRO A 76 3.01 17.22 -2.17
N THR A 77 1.76 17.19 -2.64
CA THR A 77 0.57 16.94 -1.82
C THR A 77 0.30 15.45 -1.58
N SER A 78 1.08 14.56 -2.21
CA SER A 78 0.95 13.12 -2.06
C SER A 78 1.31 12.68 -0.63
N LYS A 79 0.49 11.83 -0.03
CA LYS A 79 0.83 11.17 1.24
C LYS A 79 1.63 9.92 0.91
N VAL A 80 2.89 9.90 1.31
CA VAL A 80 3.81 8.79 1.01
C VAL A 80 4.51 8.32 2.28
N LEU A 81 4.53 7.01 2.48
CA LEU A 81 5.35 6.34 3.48
C LEU A 81 6.37 5.45 2.76
N PHE A 82 7.63 5.82 2.83
CA PHE A 82 8.71 4.98 2.32
C PHE A 82 9.07 3.92 3.37
N SER A 83 9.13 2.67 2.94
CA SER A 83 9.38 1.52 3.80
C SER A 83 10.28 0.49 3.13
N THR A 84 10.55 -0.60 3.83
CA THR A 84 11.36 -1.71 3.32
C THR A 84 10.47 -2.84 2.79
N PRO A 85 11.00 -3.75 1.97
CA PRO A 85 10.27 -4.96 1.55
C PRO A 85 9.75 -5.83 2.72
N ALA A 86 10.30 -5.66 3.94
CA ALA A 86 9.78 -6.33 5.13
C ALA A 86 8.37 -5.83 5.53
N PHE A 87 8.02 -4.58 5.22
CA PHE A 87 6.66 -4.07 5.41
C PHE A 87 5.67 -4.85 4.54
N ALA A 88 5.98 -5.01 3.25
CA ALA A 88 5.15 -5.76 2.30
C ALA A 88 4.85 -7.18 2.81
N LYS A 89 5.87 -7.88 3.33
CA LYS A 89 5.72 -9.21 3.93
C LYS A 89 4.76 -9.21 5.13
N ARG A 90 4.87 -8.22 6.03
CA ARG A 90 3.97 -8.10 7.19
C ARG A 90 2.52 -7.83 6.79
N VAL A 91 2.29 -7.17 5.65
CA VAL A 91 0.94 -6.92 5.13
C VAL A 91 0.46 -7.97 4.13
N ASN A 92 1.22 -9.05 3.95
CA ASN A 92 0.97 -10.09 2.96
C ASN A 92 0.77 -9.53 1.53
N ALA A 93 1.49 -8.45 1.19
CA ALA A 93 1.56 -7.93 -0.17
C ALA A 93 2.60 -8.73 -0.95
N ALA A 94 2.15 -9.68 -1.78
CA ALA A 94 3.03 -10.52 -2.58
C ALA A 94 3.33 -9.96 -3.99
N PHE A 95 2.38 -9.23 -4.58
CA PHE A 95 2.51 -8.54 -5.89
C PHE A 95 1.71 -7.24 -5.85
N GLY A 96 2.15 -6.17 -6.49
CA GLY A 96 1.62 -4.83 -6.32
C GLY A 96 0.98 -4.22 -7.58
N PRO A 97 0.42 -2.99 -7.45
CA PRO A 97 0.10 -2.34 -6.17
C PRO A 97 -1.07 -3.04 -5.45
N ARG A 98 -1.14 -2.94 -4.12
CA ARG A 98 -2.21 -3.57 -3.30
C ARG A 98 -2.97 -2.57 -2.47
N VAL A 99 -4.30 -2.67 -2.50
CA VAL A 99 -5.19 -1.81 -1.71
C VAL A 99 -5.59 -2.44 -0.38
N TYR A 100 -5.48 -1.63 0.67
CA TYR A 100 -5.97 -1.89 2.02
C TYR A 100 -6.83 -0.70 2.45
N VAL A 101 -8.00 -0.95 3.05
CA VAL A 101 -8.86 0.11 3.59
C VAL A 101 -9.10 -0.16 5.06
N TYR A 102 -8.81 0.85 5.89
CA TYR A 102 -9.00 0.83 7.33
C TYR A 102 -10.13 1.78 7.74
N ASP A 103 -10.93 1.33 8.69
CA ASP A 103 -11.99 2.15 9.29
C ASP A 103 -11.47 3.19 10.28
N ALA A 104 -12.38 3.99 10.83
CA ALA A 104 -12.07 5.02 11.83
C ALA A 104 -11.44 4.47 13.13
N ASN A 105 -11.59 3.17 13.41
CA ASN A 105 -10.98 2.50 14.56
C ASN A 105 -9.63 1.86 14.21
N GLY A 106 -9.11 2.09 12.99
CA GLY A 106 -7.88 1.49 12.51
C GLY A 106 -7.99 0.00 12.22
N ARG A 107 -9.20 -0.53 11.98
CA ARG A 107 -9.40 -1.94 11.63
C ARG A 107 -9.57 -2.11 10.13
N LEU A 108 -8.93 -3.15 9.59
CA LEU A 108 -9.01 -3.46 8.17
C LEU A 108 -10.44 -3.82 7.78
N GLN A 109 -11.07 -3.03 6.91
CA GLN A 109 -12.38 -3.32 6.33
C GLN A 109 -12.28 -3.98 4.96
N TYR A 110 -11.22 -3.68 4.21
CA TYR A 110 -11.03 -4.23 2.88
C TYR A 110 -9.55 -4.56 2.62
N LEU A 111 -9.35 -5.69 1.95
CA LEU A 111 -8.06 -6.15 1.43
C LEU A 111 -8.24 -6.61 -0.01
N GLN A 112 -7.47 -6.04 -0.94
CA GLN A 112 -7.43 -6.49 -2.31
C GLN A 112 -6.72 -7.85 -2.41
N ARG A 113 -7.48 -8.95 -2.49
CA ARG A 113 -6.95 -10.32 -2.58
C ARG A 113 -6.43 -10.67 -3.97
N VAL A 114 -7.03 -10.15 -5.03
CA VAL A 114 -6.65 -10.42 -6.42
C VAL A 114 -6.06 -9.15 -7.03
N PRO A 115 -4.94 -9.21 -7.77
CA PRO A 115 -4.47 -8.06 -8.55
C PRO A 115 -5.56 -7.65 -9.54
N SER A 116 -6.21 -6.53 -9.27
CA SER A 116 -7.23 -5.90 -10.11
C SER A 116 -6.89 -4.43 -10.29
N ASP A 117 -7.61 -3.74 -11.16
CA ASP A 117 -7.45 -2.30 -11.33
C ASP A 117 -7.62 -1.57 -9.98
N VAL A 118 -6.54 -0.94 -9.51
CA VAL A 118 -6.47 -0.26 -8.22
C VAL A 118 -7.42 0.94 -8.19
N GLY A 119 -7.57 1.66 -9.31
CA GLY A 119 -8.48 2.80 -9.41
C GLY A 119 -9.92 2.38 -9.17
N THR A 120 -10.35 1.28 -9.80
CA THR A 120 -11.71 0.74 -9.63
C THR A 120 -11.99 0.40 -8.16
N VAL A 121 -11.05 -0.28 -7.49
CA VAL A 121 -11.21 -0.67 -6.07
C VAL A 121 -11.32 0.55 -5.16
N LEU A 122 -10.48 1.56 -5.39
CA LEU A 122 -10.49 2.79 -4.60
C LEU A 122 -11.80 3.58 -4.76
N ASP A 123 -12.38 3.56 -5.96
CA ASP A 123 -13.62 4.29 -6.26
C ASP A 123 -14.86 3.55 -5.73
N GLU A 124 -14.87 2.21 -5.74
CA GLU A 124 -15.92 1.41 -5.11
C GLU A 124 -15.94 1.57 -3.59
N SER A 125 -14.77 1.69 -2.96
CA SER A 125 -14.66 1.91 -1.51
C SER A 125 -15.14 3.29 -1.03
N ASN A 126 -15.53 4.20 -1.95
CA ASN A 126 -16.11 5.51 -1.64
C ASN A 126 -17.65 5.54 -1.69
N ARG A 127 -18.30 4.45 -2.12
CA ARG A 127 -19.76 4.34 -2.21
C ARG A 127 -20.37 3.78 -0.93
#